data_AF-A0A2M7XVZ7-F1
#
_entry.id   AF-A0A2M7XVZ7-F1
#
_cell.length_a   1.000
_cell.length_b   1.000
_cell.length_c   1.000
_cell.angle_alpha   90.00
_cell.angle_beta   90.00
_cell.angle_gamma   90.00
#
_symmetry.space_group_name_H-M   'P 1'
#
loop_
_entity.id
_entity.type
_entity.pdbx_description
1 polymer ?
#
loop_
_entity_poly.entity_id
_entity_poly.type
_entity_poly.pdbx_seq_one_letter_code
_entity_poly.pdbx_strand_id
1 'polypeptide(L)'
;IVDNYALNVHMPGLIIDTNADALEGNMAHWSVVTDSLLYRQYDAWVQARIINTTLLFATLICLGILFSLSTGLWLYRLNKKTKTGMIPGDR
;
A
#
# COMPACT_ATOMS: atom_id res chain seq x y z
N ILE A 1 -21.10 39.10 -10.80
CA ILE A 1 -21.25 37.64 -10.95
C ILE A 1 -19.98 37.07 -10.35
N VAL A 2 -20.09 36.34 -9.25
CA VAL A 2 -18.94 35.70 -8.61
C VAL A 2 -18.69 34.44 -9.42
N ASP A 3 -17.58 34.40 -10.14
CA ASP A 3 -17.24 33.24 -10.97
C ASP A 3 -16.66 32.18 -10.04
N ASN A 4 -17.39 31.07 -9.85
CA ASN A 4 -16.87 29.92 -9.12
C ASN A 4 -16.21 28.99 -10.15
N TYR A 5 -14.95 28.63 -9.93
CA TYR A 5 -14.30 27.60 -10.75
C TYR A 5 -14.16 26.30 -9.96
N ALA A 6 -14.37 25.18 -10.65
CA ALA A 6 -14.18 23.85 -10.10
C ALA A 6 -12.72 23.42 -10.27
N LEU A 7 -12.06 23.07 -9.17
CA LEU A 7 -10.75 22.41 -9.19
C LEU A 7 -10.97 20.91 -8.98
N ASN A 8 -10.56 20.12 -9.97
CA ASN A 8 -10.62 18.66 -9.92
C ASN A 8 -9.19 18.11 -9.96
N VAL A 9 -8.79 17.35 -8.95
CA VAL A 9 -7.48 16.71 -8.89
C VAL A 9 -7.64 15.21 -8.85
N HIS A 10 -7.08 14.53 -9.85
CA HIS A 10 -6.97 13.07 -9.87
C HIS A 10 -5.67 12.63 -9.20
N MET A 11 -5.77 11.78 -8.19
CA MET A 11 -4.62 11.25 -7.49
C MET A 11 -4.27 9.82 -7.93
N PRO A 12 -2.99 9.53 -8.19
CA PRO A 12 -2.54 8.15 -8.26
C PRO A 12 -2.56 7.56 -6.84
N GLY A 13 -3.35 6.51 -6.62
CA GLY A 13 -3.44 5.83 -5.34
C GLY A 13 -4.71 6.12 -4.54
N LEU A 14 -4.69 5.73 -3.27
CA LEU A 14 -5.83 5.86 -2.36
C LEU A 14 -5.76 7.20 -1.64
N ILE A 15 -6.78 8.05 -1.79
CA ILE A 15 -6.88 9.28 -1.01
C ILE A 15 -7.06 8.92 0.47
N ILE A 16 -6.20 9.47 1.32
CA ILE A 16 -6.20 9.22 2.77
C ILE A 16 -6.72 10.41 3.56
N ASP A 17 -6.53 11.61 3.04
CA ASP A 17 -6.96 12.84 3.71
C ASP A 17 -7.04 13.99 2.70
N THR A 18 -7.98 14.92 2.87
CA THR A 18 -8.15 16.07 1.99
C THR A 18 -9.08 17.12 2.61
N ASN A 19 -8.94 18.37 2.17
CA ASN A 19 -9.92 19.43 2.41
C ASN A 19 -10.88 19.66 1.23
N ALA A 20 -11.06 18.66 0.35
CA ALA A 20 -11.99 18.71 -0.76
C ALA A 20 -13.46 18.80 -0.31
N ASP A 21 -14.26 19.51 -1.09
CA ASP A 21 -15.71 19.62 -0.89
C ASP A 21 -16.42 18.29 -1.22
N ALA A 22 -15.89 17.56 -2.20
CA ALA A 22 -16.39 16.25 -2.60
C ALA A 22 -15.27 15.31 -3.04
N LEU A 23 -15.54 14.01 -2.91
CA LEU A 23 -14.66 12.92 -3.30
C LEU A 23 -15.42 11.96 -4.23
N GLU A 24 -14.80 11.63 -5.36
CA GLU A 24 -15.30 10.61 -6.28
C GLU A 24 -14.17 9.64 -6.63
N GLY A 25 -14.14 8.50 -5.92
CA GLY A 25 -13.07 7.51 -6.08
C GLY A 25 -11.70 8.06 -5.71
N ASN A 26 -10.82 8.23 -6.70
CA ASN A 26 -9.48 8.83 -6.55
C ASN A 26 -9.43 10.29 -7.02
N MET A 27 -10.59 10.94 -7.18
CA MET A 27 -10.71 12.35 -7.53
C MET A 27 -11.16 13.17 -6.33
N ALA A 28 -10.52 14.32 -6.14
CA ALA A 28 -10.90 15.34 -5.16
C ALA A 28 -11.40 16.60 -5.88
N HIS A 29 -12.48 17.17 -5.36
CA HIS A 29 -13.18 18.33 -5.94
C HIS A 29 -13.21 19.51 -4.97
N TRP A 30 -12.90 20.71 -5.46
CA TRP A 30 -13.09 21.97 -4.73
C TRP A 30 -13.87 22.98 -5.58
N SER A 31 -14.77 23.71 -4.95
CA SER A 31 -15.44 24.89 -5.50
C SER A 31 -14.73 26.15 -5.01
N VAL A 32 -13.91 26.75 -5.88
CA VAL A 32 -13.14 27.94 -5.53
C VAL A 32 -13.90 29.19 -5.97
N VAL A 33 -14.24 30.01 -4.99
CA VAL A 33 -14.93 31.29 -5.17
C VAL A 33 -13.91 32.36 -5.57
N THR A 34 -14.02 32.91 -6.78
CA THR A 34 -13.17 34.06 -7.18
C THR A 34 -13.87 35.37 -6.89
N ASP A 35 -13.63 35.91 -5.70
CA ASP A 35 -13.92 37.32 -5.45
C ASP A 35 -12.71 38.14 -5.92
N SER A 36 -12.89 38.92 -7.00
CA SER A 36 -11.82 39.68 -7.68
C SER A 36 -11.13 40.75 -6.81
N LEU A 37 -11.66 41.02 -5.61
CA LEU A 37 -11.11 41.97 -4.64
C LEU A 37 -10.24 41.31 -3.55
N LEU A 38 -10.28 39.99 -3.43
CA LEU A 38 -9.48 39.20 -2.51
C LEU A 38 -8.88 38.04 -3.30
N TYR A 39 -7.73 38.28 -3.95
CA TYR A 39 -6.83 37.23 -4.46
C TYR A 39 -6.34 36.41 -3.26
N ARG A 40 -7.24 35.63 -2.65
CA ARG A 40 -6.98 34.80 -1.50
C ARG A 40 -6.45 33.50 -2.05
N GLN A 41 -5.21 33.17 -1.69
CA GLN A 41 -4.67 31.85 -1.97
C GLN A 41 -5.61 30.83 -1.32
N TYR A 42 -6.28 30.04 -2.15
CA TYR A 42 -7.09 28.92 -1.70
C TYR A 42 -6.15 27.73 -1.54
N ASP A 43 -5.92 27.32 -0.29
CA ASP A 43 -5.00 26.23 0.05
C ASP A 43 -5.72 24.88 -0.16
N ALA A 44 -5.77 24.41 -1.41
CA ALA A 44 -6.30 23.09 -1.74
C ALA A 44 -5.22 22.04 -1.52
N TRP A 45 -5.48 21.07 -0.63
CA TRP A 45 -4.55 19.98 -0.36
C TRP A 45 -5.26 18.63 -0.33
N VAL A 46 -4.54 17.63 -0.81
CA VAL A 46 -5.00 16.26 -0.87
C VAL A 46 -3.80 15.35 -0.69
N GLN A 47 -3.96 14.38 0.21
CA GLN A 47 -2.96 13.40 0.52
C GLN A 47 -3.44 12.04 0.02
N ALA A 48 -2.55 11.33 -0.68
CA ALA A 48 -2.81 9.99 -1.18
C ALA A 48 -1.68 9.04 -0.76
N ARG A 49 -2.07 7.81 -0.41
CA ARG A 49 -1.13 6.72 -0.19
C ARG A 49 -0.93 5.96 -1.49
N ILE A 50 0.32 5.98 -1.96
CA ILE A 50 0.76 5.24 -3.14
C ILE A 50 1.47 3.96 -2.68
N ILE A 51 1.08 2.82 -3.24
CA ILE A 51 1.80 1.57 -3.02
C ILE A 51 3.05 1.60 -3.90
N ASN A 52 4.22 1.55 -3.28
CA ASN A 52 5.49 1.37 -4.00
C ASN A 52 5.58 -0.08 -4.50
N THR A 53 5.30 -0.27 -5.80
CA THR A 53 5.28 -1.59 -6.45
C THR A 53 6.62 -2.32 -6.34
N THR A 54 7.74 -1.61 -6.49
CA THR A 54 9.08 -2.17 -6.34
C THR A 54 9.30 -2.73 -4.93
N LEU A 55 8.93 -1.95 -3.91
CA LEU A 55 9.07 -2.37 -2.51
C LEU A 55 8.15 -3.55 -2.18
N LEU A 56 6.94 -3.57 -2.76
CA LEU A 56 6.00 -4.68 -2.62
C LEU A 56 6.61 -5.98 -3.16
N PHE A 57 7.11 -5.99 -4.40
CA PHE A 57 7.72 -7.18 -5.00
C PHE A 57 8.97 -7.65 -4.25
N ALA A 58 9.83 -6.73 -3.82
CA ALA A 58 11.00 -7.06 -3.03
C ALA A 58 10.61 -7.77 -1.71
N THR A 59 9.57 -7.26 -1.03
CA THR A 59 9.07 -7.85 0.22
C THR A 59 8.49 -9.25 -0.02
N LEU A 60 7.72 -9.44 -1.09
CA LEU A 60 7.15 -10.74 -1.46
C LEU A 60 8.22 -11.79 -1.77
N ILE A 61 9.29 -11.41 -2.47
CA ILE A 61 10.43 -12.30 -2.75
C ILE A 61 11.12 -12.71 -1.45
N CYS A 62 11.42 -11.74 -0.56
CA CYS A 62 12.03 -12.02 0.73
C CYS A 62 11.18 -12.98 1.57
N LEU A 63 9.85 -12.76 1.63
CA LEU A 63 8.93 -13.65 2.32
C LEU A 63 8.89 -15.05 1.72
N GLY A 64 8.93 -15.17 0.39
CA GLY A 64 8.98 -16.45 -0.31
C GLY A 64 10.24 -17.25 0.02
N ILE A 65 11.40 -16.59 0.07
CA ILE A 65 12.68 -17.23 0.46
C ILE A 65 12.65 -17.67 1.92
N LEU A 66 12.15 -16.82 2.82
CA LEU A 66 12.04 -17.18 4.24
C LEU A 66 11.09 -18.36 4.44
N PHE A 67 9.97 -18.40 3.70
CA PHE A 67 9.02 -19.49 3.76
C PHE A 67 9.61 -20.81 3.23
N SER A 68 10.36 -20.78 2.12
CA SER A 68 11.00 -21.98 1.57
C SER A 68 12.10 -22.53 2.47
N LEU A 69 12.92 -21.67 3.08
CA LEU A 69 13.95 -22.08 4.03
C LEU A 69 13.36 -22.68 5.31
N SER A 70 12.33 -22.04 5.86
CA SER A 70 11.68 -22.52 7.08
C SER A 70 10.97 -23.85 6.88
N THR A 71 10.21 -24.01 5.80
CA THR A 71 9.58 -25.29 5.43
C THR A 71 10.61 -26.37 5.10
N GLY A 72 11.66 -26.04 4.34
CA GLY A 72 12.77 -26.97 4.05
C GLY A 72 13.49 -27.45 5.29
N LEU A 73 13.79 -26.54 6.24
CA LEU A 73 14.42 -26.89 7.52
C LEU A 73 13.49 -27.76 8.38
N TRP A 74 12.20 -27.45 8.39
CA TRP A 74 11.20 -28.24 9.12
C TRP A 74 11.11 -29.67 8.58
N LEU A 75 10.99 -29.84 7.25
CA LEU A 75 10.99 -31.14 6.60
C LEU A 75 12.30 -31.92 6.83
N TYR A 76 13.45 -31.24 6.74
CA TYR A 76 14.74 -31.84 7.04
C TYR A 76 14.81 -32.37 8.48
N ARG A 77 14.33 -31.58 9.45
CA ARG A 77 14.27 -31.99 10.86
C ARG A 77 13.35 -33.20 11.07
N LEU A 78 12.21 -33.27 10.39
CA LEU A 78 11.33 -34.43 10.44
C LEU A 78 12.02 -35.70 9.92
N ASN A 79 12.68 -35.60 8.76
CA ASN A 79 13.37 -36.74 8.16
C ASN A 79 14.59 -37.21 8.99
N LYS A 80 15.24 -36.31 9.73
CA LYS A 80 16.33 -36.72 10.65
C LYS A 80 15.79 -37.54 11.82
N LYS A 81 14.67 -37.14 12.43
CA LYS A 81 14.05 -37.86 13.56
C LYS A 81 13.66 -39.29 13.20
N THR A 82 13.10 -39.50 12.00
CA THR A 82 12.72 -40.84 11.53
C THR A 82 13.92 -41.75 11.32
N LYS A 83 15.03 -41.23 10.77
CA LYS A 83 16.26 -42.02 10.55
C LYS A 83 16.98 -42.40 11.84
N THR A 84 17.03 -41.52 12.84
CA THR A 84 17.63 -41.83 14.15
C THR A 84 16.79 -42.78 15.01
N GLY A 85 15.50 -42.95 14.70
CA GLY A 85 14.63 -43.94 15.34
C GLY A 85 14.75 -45.35 14.77
N MET A 86 15.42 -45.53 13.63
CA MET A 86 15.74 -46.84 13.05
C MET A 86 17.19 -47.19 13.39
N ILE A 87 17.44 -47.60 14.63
CA ILE A 87 18.68 -48.34 14.96
C ILE A 87 18.50 -49.76 14.41
N PRO A 88 19.36 -50.25 13.49
CA PRO A 88 19.27 -51.60 12.97
C PRO A 88 19.85 -52.55 14.02
N GLY A 89 18.97 -53.23 14.74
CA GLY A 89 19.39 -54.15 15.79
C GLY A 89 18.26 -54.50 16.72
N ASP A 90 17.21 -55.11 16.19
CA ASP A 90 16.51 -56.11 16.99
C ASP A 90 16.40 -57.38 16.15
N ARG A 91 16.64 -58.49 16.83
CA ARG A 91 16.93 -59.83 16.29
C ARG A 91 15.72 -60.49 15.68
#